data_AF-M5BVD7-F1
#
_entry.id   AF-M5BVD7-F1
#
_cell.length_a   1.000
_cell.length_b   1.000
_cell.length_c   1.000
_cell.angle_alpha   90.00
_cell.angle_beta   90.00
_cell.angle_gamma   90.00
#
_symmetry.space_group_name_H-M   'P 1'
#
loop_
_entity.id
_entity.type
_entity.pdbx_description
1 polymer ?
#
loop_
_entity_poly.entity_id
_entity_poly.type
_entity_poly.pdbx_seq_one_letter_code
_entity_poly.pdbx_strand_id
1 'polypeptide(L)'
;MATPVFTSTAPFGNQRRPKSIDSDPEIDIVGGSHSKTVCGNEEVDSSFNPIPGDNQSEKSSMANCQMNDTSADPPFDQPFDVIFGADVVYELSHVNLIRGVVERLLRKPSYEPGSPPAYFHLIMPLRPTHADEANSVDMAFPRAEDVHLKGAGENEVLAIVKTETYARSAGVGRADEVQYVHYCVGWV
;
A
#
# COMPACT_ATOMS: atom_id res chain seq x y z
N MET A 1 59.84 -9.53 33.85
CA MET A 1 60.14 -10.74 33.05
C MET A 1 58.96 -10.94 32.12
N ALA A 2 59.20 -10.83 30.82
CA ALA A 2 58.17 -10.77 29.78
C ALA A 2 57.78 -12.18 29.32
N THR A 3 56.48 -12.41 29.15
CA THR A 3 55.89 -13.59 28.51
C THR A 3 55.66 -13.32 27.02
N PRO A 4 56.00 -14.24 26.10
CA PRO A 4 55.68 -14.10 24.69
C PRO A 4 54.29 -14.66 24.34
N VAL A 5 53.57 -13.93 23.49
CA VAL A 5 52.32 -14.31 22.83
C VAL A 5 52.67 -15.06 21.54
N PHE A 6 52.08 -16.25 21.35
CA PHE A 6 52.16 -17.01 20.10
C PHE A 6 51.08 -16.51 19.11
N THR A 7 51.50 -16.07 17.93
CA THR A 7 50.64 -15.86 16.77
C THR A 7 50.42 -17.18 16.03
N SER A 8 49.17 -17.59 15.85
CA SER A 8 48.78 -18.72 15.00
C SER A 8 48.14 -18.20 13.72
N THR A 9 48.82 -18.44 12.60
CA THR A 9 48.33 -18.21 11.24
C THR A 9 47.97 -19.58 10.66
N ALA A 10 46.74 -19.73 10.17
CA ALA A 10 46.35 -20.86 9.32
C ALA A 10 45.42 -20.38 8.19
N PRO A 11 45.44 -21.05 7.02
CA PRO A 11 45.22 -20.41 5.72
C PRO A 11 43.80 -20.51 5.17
N PHE A 12 43.52 -19.59 4.24
CA PHE A 12 42.33 -19.50 3.39
C PHE A 12 42.02 -20.82 2.66
N GLY A 13 40.83 -21.36 2.88
CA GLY A 13 40.26 -22.49 2.16
C GLY A 13 39.08 -22.09 1.27
N ASN A 14 39.30 -22.14 -0.04
CA ASN A 14 38.39 -22.43 -1.16
C ASN A 14 36.95 -21.89 -1.16
N GLN A 15 36.74 -20.88 -2.03
CA GLN A 15 35.44 -20.50 -2.58
C GLN A 15 34.78 -21.67 -3.34
N ARG A 16 33.57 -22.06 -2.93
CA ARG A 16 32.62 -22.80 -3.76
C ARG A 16 31.62 -21.82 -4.36
N ARG A 17 31.50 -21.81 -5.69
CA ARG A 17 30.40 -21.17 -6.41
C ARG A 17 29.10 -21.96 -6.20
N PRO A 18 27.94 -21.33 -5.99
CA PRO A 18 26.66 -21.94 -6.32
C PRO A 18 26.37 -21.75 -7.81
N LYS A 19 25.87 -22.83 -8.42
CA LYS A 19 25.33 -22.86 -9.78
C LYS A 19 23.93 -22.26 -9.81
N SER A 20 23.59 -21.74 -10.98
CA SER A 20 22.27 -21.43 -11.55
C SER A 20 21.03 -21.91 -10.80
N ILE A 21 20.09 -20.99 -10.60
CA ILE A 21 18.67 -21.32 -10.53
C ILE A 21 18.03 -20.62 -11.73
N ASP A 22 17.50 -21.44 -12.63
CA ASP A 22 16.60 -21.08 -13.72
C ASP A 22 15.19 -20.80 -13.15
N SER A 23 14.49 -19.90 -13.86
CA SER A 23 13.03 -19.71 -13.88
C SER A 23 12.38 -19.08 -12.64
N ASP A 24 12.18 -17.76 -12.71
CA ASP A 24 11.12 -17.08 -11.95
C ASP A 24 9.78 -17.22 -12.70
N PRO A 25 8.66 -17.40 -11.99
CA PRO A 25 7.33 -17.28 -12.58
C PRO A 25 7.09 -15.85 -13.04
N GLU A 26 6.43 -15.71 -14.19
CA GLU A 26 5.94 -14.46 -14.74
C GLU A 26 5.03 -13.78 -13.69
N ILE A 27 5.59 -12.82 -12.97
CA ILE A 27 4.84 -11.92 -12.10
C ILE A 27 4.37 -10.74 -12.95
N ASP A 28 3.06 -10.60 -13.13
CA ASP A 28 2.47 -9.45 -13.81
C ASP A 28 2.59 -8.21 -12.92
N ILE A 29 3.68 -7.45 -13.10
CA ILE A 29 3.91 -6.18 -12.42
C ILE A 29 3.18 -5.08 -13.18
N VAL A 30 2.06 -4.61 -12.64
CA VAL A 30 1.33 -3.45 -13.17
C VAL A 30 1.90 -2.17 -12.53
N GLY A 31 2.77 -1.46 -13.27
CA GLY A 31 3.33 -0.17 -12.86
C GLY A 31 2.51 1.00 -13.40
N GLY A 32 1.82 1.74 -12.52
CA GLY A 32 1.16 3.00 -12.89
C GLY A 32 2.08 4.21 -12.63
N SER A 33 2.38 4.99 -13.66
CA SER A 33 2.99 6.33 -13.51
C SER A 33 2.30 7.31 -14.43
N HIS A 34 1.45 8.16 -13.87
CA HIS A 34 0.87 9.30 -14.57
C HIS A 34 0.92 10.55 -13.70
N SER A 35 1.92 11.39 -13.94
CA SER A 35 1.87 12.81 -13.65
C SER A 35 1.53 13.56 -14.93
N LYS A 36 0.30 14.10 -15.03
CA LYS A 36 -0.04 15.16 -15.98
C LYS A 36 -1.08 16.10 -15.38
N THR A 37 -0.64 17.32 -15.13
CA THR A 37 -1.38 18.48 -14.66
C THR A 37 -2.29 19.04 -15.79
N VAL A 38 -3.61 19.00 -15.58
CA VAL A 38 -4.63 20.09 -15.59
C VAL A 38 -4.12 21.46 -16.11
N CYS A 39 -4.80 22.32 -16.87
CA CYS A 39 -6.15 22.46 -17.42
C CYS A 39 -6.06 23.44 -18.60
N GLY A 40 -6.94 23.28 -19.59
CA GLY A 40 -7.23 24.33 -20.56
C GLY A 40 -8.60 24.06 -21.14
N ASN A 41 -9.54 24.98 -20.89
CA ASN A 41 -10.49 25.54 -21.85
C ASN A 41 -11.47 26.43 -21.06
N GLU A 42 -11.28 27.74 -21.23
CA GLU A 42 -12.26 28.77 -20.93
C GLU A 42 -13.42 28.61 -21.93
N GLU A 43 -14.65 28.39 -21.44
CA GLU A 43 -15.84 28.74 -22.20
C GLU A 43 -16.60 29.81 -21.43
N VAL A 44 -16.50 31.03 -21.97
CA VAL A 44 -17.37 32.16 -21.71
C VAL A 44 -18.54 32.02 -22.68
N ASP A 45 -19.78 31.93 -22.19
CA ASP A 45 -20.82 32.76 -22.80
C ASP A 45 -21.94 33.14 -21.82
N SER A 46 -22.34 34.39 -21.95
CA SER A 46 -23.20 35.13 -21.04
C SER A 46 -24.53 35.46 -21.73
N SER A 47 -25.62 35.06 -21.07
CA SER A 47 -26.93 35.74 -20.94
C SER A 47 -27.74 36.16 -22.18
N PHE A 48 -29.00 35.70 -22.28
CA PHE A 48 -30.21 36.55 -22.40
C PHE A 48 -31.51 35.74 -22.07
N ASN A 49 -32.39 36.36 -21.28
CA ASN A 49 -33.65 35.89 -20.64
C ASN A 49 -34.93 36.26 -21.48
N PRO A 50 -36.23 36.07 -21.10
CA PRO A 50 -36.97 34.96 -20.43
C PRO A 50 -38.53 34.77 -20.77
N ILE A 51 -39.19 33.68 -20.26
CA ILE A 51 -40.64 33.40 -19.85
C ILE A 51 -41.80 33.36 -20.93
N PRO A 52 -43.01 32.70 -20.78
CA PRO A 52 -43.60 31.73 -19.79
C PRO A 52 -44.29 30.45 -20.33
N GLY A 53 -44.48 29.48 -19.44
CA GLY A 53 -45.79 28.81 -19.25
C GLY A 53 -45.94 27.38 -19.77
N ASP A 54 -45.91 26.39 -18.87
CA ASP A 54 -47.10 25.56 -18.60
C ASP A 54 -46.88 24.62 -17.42
N ASN A 55 -47.90 24.54 -16.56
CA ASN A 55 -47.98 23.67 -15.41
C ASN A 55 -48.20 22.23 -15.86
N GLN A 56 -47.22 21.34 -15.71
CA GLN A 56 -47.51 19.91 -15.52
C GLN A 56 -46.62 19.30 -14.44
N SER A 57 -47.31 18.56 -13.58
CA SER A 57 -46.82 17.82 -12.43
C SER A 57 -45.80 16.75 -12.83
N GLU A 58 -44.51 17.08 -12.79
CA GLU A 58 -43.46 16.06 -12.80
C GLU A 58 -43.16 15.65 -11.35
N LYS A 59 -43.63 14.46 -11.01
CA LYS A 59 -43.15 13.72 -9.85
C LYS A 59 -41.64 13.58 -10.01
N SER A 60 -40.88 14.28 -9.16
CA SER A 60 -39.46 14.03 -8.96
C SER A 60 -39.33 12.63 -8.39
N SER A 61 -39.33 11.65 -9.28
CA SER A 61 -38.91 10.30 -8.98
C SER A 61 -37.40 10.41 -8.82
N MET A 62 -36.95 10.45 -7.56
CA MET A 62 -35.56 10.22 -7.23
C MET A 62 -35.17 8.92 -7.91
N ALA A 63 -34.43 9.04 -9.02
CA ALA A 63 -33.81 7.91 -9.66
C ALA A 63 -32.86 7.33 -8.61
N ASN A 64 -33.26 6.17 -8.10
CA ASN A 64 -32.44 5.30 -7.30
C ASN A 64 -31.15 5.08 -8.10
N CYS A 65 -30.07 5.76 -7.73
CA CYS A 65 -28.73 5.43 -8.19
C CYS A 65 -28.40 4.07 -7.57
N GLN A 66 -28.98 3.02 -8.12
CA GLN A 66 -28.45 1.68 -8.00
C GLN A 66 -26.98 1.80 -8.39
N MET A 67 -26.11 1.57 -7.40
CA MET A 67 -24.70 1.34 -7.64
C MET A 67 -24.65 0.14 -8.57
N ASN A 68 -24.51 0.42 -9.86
CA ASN A 68 -24.20 -0.60 -10.84
C ASN A 68 -22.89 -1.22 -10.36
N ASP A 69 -22.90 -2.54 -10.26
CA ASP A 69 -21.73 -3.37 -10.03
C ASP A 69 -20.82 -3.22 -11.26
N THR A 70 -20.12 -2.08 -11.34
CA THR A 70 -19.13 -1.83 -12.37
C THR A 70 -17.96 -2.73 -12.02
N SER A 71 -17.98 -3.94 -12.57
CA SER A 71 -16.81 -4.82 -12.62
C SER A 71 -15.63 -3.97 -13.06
N ALA A 72 -14.62 -3.85 -12.20
CA ALA A 72 -13.43 -3.09 -12.54
C ALA A 72 -12.82 -3.66 -13.83
N ASP A 73 -12.22 -2.79 -14.65
CA ASP A 73 -11.54 -3.27 -15.85
C ASP A 73 -10.25 -4.00 -15.46
N PRO A 74 -9.82 -5.00 -16.23
CA PRO A 74 -8.50 -5.59 -16.08
C PRO A 74 -7.39 -4.51 -16.07
N PRO A 75 -6.40 -4.60 -15.18
CA PRO A 75 -6.06 -5.74 -14.32
C PRO A 75 -6.63 -5.66 -12.89
N PHE A 76 -7.61 -4.80 -12.63
CA PHE A 76 -8.18 -4.59 -11.30
C PHE A 76 -9.49 -5.34 -11.07
N ASP A 77 -9.86 -6.20 -12.02
CA ASP A 77 -11.03 -7.09 -12.01
C ASP A 77 -10.85 -8.27 -11.03
N GLN A 78 -9.60 -8.56 -10.65
CA GLN A 78 -9.25 -9.59 -9.68
C GLN A 78 -8.44 -9.02 -8.52
N PRO A 79 -8.56 -9.58 -7.31
CA PRO A 79 -7.75 -9.18 -6.18
C PRO A 79 -6.31 -9.69 -6.31
N PHE A 80 -5.37 -8.94 -5.74
CA PHE A 80 -3.96 -9.30 -5.66
C PHE A 80 -3.63 -10.08 -4.39
N ASP A 81 -2.67 -11.00 -4.51
CA ASP A 81 -2.04 -11.66 -3.36
C ASP A 81 -1.03 -10.76 -2.65
N VAL A 82 -0.38 -9.87 -3.41
CA VAL A 82 0.68 -9.00 -2.90
C VAL A 82 0.54 -7.61 -3.49
N ILE A 83 0.53 -6.61 -2.63
CA ILE A 83 0.58 -5.20 -3.03
C ILE A 83 1.83 -4.58 -2.40
N PHE A 84 2.61 -3.83 -3.18
CA PHE A 84 3.77 -3.07 -2.69
C PHE A 84 3.50 -1.57 -2.76
N GLY A 85 3.70 -0.89 -1.65
CA GLY A 85 3.75 0.57 -1.56
C GLY A 85 5.13 1.01 -1.08
N ALA A 86 5.81 1.85 -1.85
CA ALA A 86 7.12 2.37 -1.49
C ALA A 86 7.08 3.91 -1.49
N ASP A 87 7.29 4.51 -0.31
CA ASP A 87 7.26 5.97 -0.10
C ASP A 87 6.01 6.62 -0.73
N VAL A 88 4.82 6.14 -0.36
CA VAL A 88 3.53 6.64 -0.90
C VAL A 88 2.72 7.49 0.11
N VAL A 89 3.19 7.57 1.36
CA VAL A 89 2.55 8.35 2.43
C VAL A 89 3.31 9.66 2.62
N TYR A 90 2.76 10.74 2.08
CA TYR A 90 3.33 12.09 2.17
C TYR A 90 2.49 13.04 3.02
N GLU A 91 1.21 12.69 3.21
CA GLU A 91 0.26 13.42 4.02
C GLU A 91 -0.58 12.41 4.80
N LEU A 92 -1.08 12.82 5.97
CA LEU A 92 -1.89 11.97 6.85
C LEU A 92 -3.14 11.42 6.13
N SER A 93 -3.69 12.19 5.18
CA SER A 93 -4.85 11.82 4.37
C SER A 93 -4.58 10.64 3.43
N HIS A 94 -3.33 10.44 2.99
CA HIS A 94 -2.97 9.40 2.03
C HIS A 94 -3.20 8.00 2.60
N VAL A 95 -3.01 7.81 3.90
CA VAL A 95 -3.16 6.49 4.52
C VAL A 95 -4.60 5.99 4.41
N ASN A 96 -5.59 6.88 4.52
CA ASN A 96 -7.00 6.51 4.35
C ASN A 96 -7.31 6.10 2.89
N LEU A 97 -6.72 6.79 1.91
CA LEU A 97 -6.85 6.42 0.50
C LEU A 97 -6.20 5.07 0.22
N ILE A 98 -4.98 4.87 0.70
CA ILE A 98 -4.24 3.61 0.58
C ILE A 98 -5.03 2.48 1.22
N ARG A 99 -5.58 2.70 2.42
CA ARG A 99 -6.44 1.72 3.09
C ARG A 99 -7.62 1.32 2.22
N GLY A 100 -8.37 2.27 1.66
CA GLY A 100 -9.50 1.96 0.78
C GLY A 100 -9.08 1.22 -0.50
N VAL A 101 -7.90 1.52 -1.05
CA VAL A 101 -7.34 0.79 -2.19
C VAL A 101 -6.99 -0.65 -1.81
N VAL A 102 -6.31 -0.86 -0.69
CA VAL A 102 -5.92 -2.19 -0.21
C VAL A 102 -7.14 -3.02 0.18
N GLU A 103 -8.15 -2.42 0.84
CA GLU A 103 -9.40 -3.11 1.20
C GLU A 103 -10.14 -3.65 -0.04
N ARG A 104 -10.04 -2.93 -1.17
CA ARG A 104 -10.69 -3.34 -2.42
C ARG A 104 -9.87 -4.33 -3.22
N LEU A 105 -8.54 -4.17 -3.25
CA LEU A 105 -7.67 -4.88 -4.17
C LEU A 105 -6.91 -6.04 -3.53
N LEU A 106 -6.81 -6.15 -2.20
CA LEU A 106 -6.13 -7.27 -1.54
C LEU A 106 -7.09 -8.44 -1.37
N ARG A 107 -6.66 -9.66 -1.78
CA ARG A 107 -7.50 -10.86 -1.69
C ARG A 107 -7.92 -11.13 -0.24
N LYS A 108 -9.23 -11.26 -0.04
CA LYS A 108 -9.81 -11.65 1.25
C LYS A 108 -9.65 -13.15 1.48
N PRO A 109 -9.36 -13.60 2.73
CA PRO A 109 -9.33 -15.03 3.08
C PRO A 109 -10.62 -15.76 2.70
N SER A 110 -11.76 -15.09 2.81
CA SER A 110 -13.09 -15.61 2.45
C SER A 110 -13.29 -15.89 0.95
N TYR A 111 -12.52 -15.25 0.05
CA TYR A 111 -12.67 -15.45 -1.40
C TYR A 111 -12.08 -16.78 -1.86
N GLU A 112 -11.02 -17.24 -1.21
CA GLU A 112 -10.34 -18.48 -1.57
C GLU A 112 -9.78 -19.18 -0.31
N PRO A 113 -10.64 -19.91 0.41
CA PRO A 113 -10.26 -20.57 1.64
C PRO A 113 -9.16 -21.61 1.42
N GLY A 114 -8.11 -21.56 2.24
CA GLY A 114 -6.99 -22.50 2.20
C GLY A 114 -5.79 -22.04 1.36
N SER A 115 -5.94 -20.97 0.59
CA SER A 115 -4.81 -20.34 -0.10
C SER A 115 -3.93 -19.53 0.87
N PRO A 116 -2.64 -19.31 0.54
CA PRO A 116 -1.75 -18.53 1.39
C PRO A 116 -2.31 -17.14 1.72
N PRO A 117 -2.00 -16.54 2.88
CA PRO A 117 -2.45 -15.18 3.18
C PRO A 117 -1.92 -14.16 2.17
N ALA A 118 -2.76 -13.20 1.80
CA ALA A 118 -2.39 -12.05 0.98
C ALA A 118 -1.91 -10.87 1.85
N TYR A 119 -0.94 -10.10 1.36
CA TYR A 119 -0.34 -9.00 2.12
C TYR A 119 -0.14 -7.72 1.31
N PHE A 120 -0.35 -6.59 1.98
CA PHE A 120 0.14 -5.30 1.56
C PHE A 120 1.43 -4.97 2.31
N HIS A 121 2.50 -4.73 1.56
CA HIS A 121 3.81 -4.33 2.07
C HIS A 121 4.00 -2.83 1.85
N LEU A 122 4.00 -2.06 2.93
CA LEU A 122 4.31 -0.64 2.91
C LEU A 122 5.73 -0.41 3.44
N ILE A 123 6.59 0.15 2.61
CA ILE A 123 7.96 0.55 2.98
C ILE A 123 8.03 2.07 2.88
N MET A 124 8.40 2.75 3.96
CA MET A 124 8.57 4.21 3.95
C MET A 124 9.79 4.65 4.74
N PRO A 125 10.46 5.73 4.33
CA PRO A 125 11.59 6.28 5.07
C PRO A 125 11.11 6.91 6.38
N LEU A 126 11.82 6.63 7.46
CA LEU A 126 11.70 7.34 8.73
C LEU A 126 12.56 8.60 8.66
N ARG A 127 11.92 9.70 8.24
CA ARG A 127 12.53 11.04 8.26
C ARG A 127 12.14 11.75 9.56
N PRO A 128 12.97 12.68 10.09
CA PRO A 128 12.62 13.45 11.28
C PRO A 128 11.29 14.22 11.16
N THR A 129 10.92 14.61 9.94
CA THR A 129 9.67 15.30 9.63
C THR A 129 8.50 14.35 9.36
N HIS A 130 8.72 13.04 9.29
CA HIS A 130 7.71 12.05 8.88
C HIS A 130 7.10 11.25 10.05
N ALA A 131 7.27 11.72 11.29
CA ALA A 131 6.78 11.02 12.46
C ALA A 131 5.25 10.95 12.50
N ASP A 132 4.58 12.01 12.05
CA ASP A 132 3.13 12.09 12.00
C ASP A 132 2.56 11.13 10.92
N GLU A 133 3.26 10.98 9.81
CA GLU A 133 2.93 10.08 8.70
C GLU A 133 3.06 8.62 9.12
N ALA A 134 4.17 8.26 9.78
CA ALA A 134 4.33 6.91 10.34
C ALA A 134 3.23 6.61 11.38
N ASN A 135 2.97 7.55 12.28
CA ASN A 135 1.89 7.43 13.27
C ASN A 135 0.50 7.30 12.60
N SER A 136 0.28 7.99 11.47
CA SER A 136 -0.98 7.86 10.73
C SER A 136 -1.22 6.47 10.16
N VAL A 137 -0.16 5.70 9.86
CA VAL A 137 -0.26 4.27 9.49
C VAL A 137 -0.72 3.44 10.67
N ASP A 138 -0.10 3.59 11.84
CA ASP A 138 -0.51 2.90 13.07
C ASP A 138 -1.96 3.26 13.49
N MET A 139 -2.43 4.46 13.17
CA MET A 139 -3.82 4.87 13.43
C MET A 139 -4.83 4.31 12.42
N ALA A 140 -4.45 4.19 11.15
CA ALA A 140 -5.36 3.73 10.09
C ALA A 140 -5.52 2.20 10.07
N PHE A 141 -4.46 1.47 10.44
CA PHE A 141 -4.43 0.02 10.49
C PHE A 141 -4.22 -0.43 11.95
N PRO A 142 -5.21 -1.05 12.61
CA PRO A 142 -5.00 -1.61 13.94
C PRO A 142 -3.92 -2.69 13.91
N ARG A 143 -3.28 -2.97 15.04
CA ARG A 143 -2.37 -4.11 15.13
C ARG A 143 -3.16 -5.41 15.27
N ALA A 144 -2.68 -6.47 14.60
CA ALA A 144 -3.34 -7.76 14.65
C ALA A 144 -3.51 -8.27 16.09
N GLU A 145 -2.50 -8.07 16.94
CA GLU A 145 -2.56 -8.41 18.36
C GLU A 145 -3.71 -7.72 19.11
N ASP A 146 -4.00 -6.45 18.79
CA ASP A 146 -5.08 -5.68 19.43
C ASP A 146 -6.47 -6.11 18.97
N VAL A 147 -6.59 -6.58 17.72
CA VAL A 147 -7.86 -7.07 17.15
C VAL A 147 -8.26 -8.39 17.82
N HIS A 148 -7.32 -9.33 17.96
CA HIS A 148 -7.59 -10.62 18.62
C HIS A 148 -8.02 -10.47 20.09
N LEU A 149 -7.48 -9.48 20.80
CA LEU A 149 -7.82 -9.21 22.21
C LEU A 149 -9.24 -8.66 22.41
N LYS A 150 -9.80 -7.97 21.40
CA LYS A 150 -11.12 -7.33 21.50
C LYS A 150 -12.29 -8.28 21.18
N GLY A 151 -11.99 -9.54 20.85
CA GLY A 151 -12.95 -10.51 20.34
C GLY A 151 -13.23 -10.23 18.87
N ALA A 152 -12.84 -11.18 18.01
CA ALA A 152 -13.11 -11.10 16.59
C ALA A 152 -14.63 -11.02 16.37
N GLY A 153 -15.13 -9.87 15.93
CA GLY A 153 -16.42 -9.84 15.24
C GLY A 153 -16.31 -10.68 13.97
N GLU A 154 -17.43 -11.09 13.40
CA GLU A 154 -17.45 -11.90 12.16
C GLU A 154 -16.85 -11.17 10.92
N ASN A 155 -16.39 -9.93 11.08
CA ASN A 155 -15.87 -9.11 10.00
C ASN A 155 -14.34 -9.19 9.92
N GLU A 156 -13.83 -9.59 8.76
CA GLU A 156 -12.41 -9.51 8.39
C GLU A 156 -11.96 -8.04 8.42
N VAL A 157 -10.85 -7.73 9.12
CA VAL A 157 -10.30 -6.37 9.22
C VAL A 157 -8.86 -6.34 8.71
N LEU A 158 -8.48 -5.30 7.97
CA LEU A 158 -7.08 -5.07 7.66
C LEU A 158 -6.31 -4.62 8.90
N ALA A 159 -5.25 -5.35 9.24
CA ALA A 159 -4.42 -5.06 10.41
C ALA A 159 -2.92 -5.19 10.09
N ILE A 160 -2.10 -4.47 10.85
CA ILE A 160 -0.65 -4.62 10.84
C ILE A 160 -0.33 -5.96 11.50
N VAL A 161 0.17 -6.90 10.68
CA VAL A 161 0.59 -8.24 11.11
C VAL A 161 2.05 -8.23 11.55
N LYS A 162 2.87 -7.38 10.92
CA LYS A 162 4.31 -7.29 11.20
C LYS A 162 4.85 -5.89 10.93
N THR A 163 5.79 -5.45 11.76
CA THR A 163 6.57 -4.23 11.55
C THR A 163 8.05 -4.55 11.67
N GLU A 164 8.85 -4.13 10.70
CA GLU A 164 10.32 -4.21 10.73
C GLU A 164 10.93 -2.84 10.48
N THR A 165 12.11 -2.58 11.04
CA THR A 165 12.86 -1.34 10.80
C THR A 165 14.24 -1.68 10.27
N TYR A 166 14.62 -1.02 9.19
CA TYR A 166 15.90 -1.21 8.52
C TYR A 166 16.74 0.05 8.65
N ALA A 167 17.97 -0.12 9.15
CA ALA A 167 18.96 0.95 9.12
C ALA A 167 19.62 1.02 7.74
N ARG A 168 19.95 2.23 7.29
CA ARG A 168 20.76 2.40 6.09
C ARG A 168 22.20 1.95 6.35
N SER A 169 22.70 1.00 5.58
CA SER A 169 24.02 0.40 5.78
C SER A 169 25.17 1.07 4.99
N ALA A 170 24.89 1.69 3.84
CA ALA A 170 25.76 2.59 3.04
C ALA A 170 25.07 2.84 1.67
N GLY A 171 25.49 3.86 0.90
CA GLY A 171 25.14 3.97 -0.54
C GLY A 171 24.22 5.12 -0.94
N VAL A 172 23.74 5.07 -2.19
CA VAL A 172 22.92 6.09 -2.89
C VAL A 172 21.51 6.14 -2.30
N GLY A 173 21.01 7.34 -2.04
CA GLY A 173 19.73 7.62 -1.39
C GLY A 173 19.75 9.04 -0.83
N ARG A 174 18.61 9.57 -0.36
CA ARG A 174 18.62 10.95 0.15
C ARG A 174 19.44 11.04 1.45
N ALA A 175 20.06 12.19 1.69
CA ALA A 175 20.92 12.39 2.86
C ALA A 175 20.13 12.35 4.18
N ASP A 176 18.83 12.66 4.13
CA ASP A 176 17.89 12.68 5.25
C ASP A 176 17.21 11.32 5.50
N GLU A 177 17.48 10.31 4.69
CA GLU A 177 16.98 8.94 4.87
C GLU A 177 17.98 8.12 5.69
N VAL A 178 17.69 8.00 6.99
CA VAL A 178 18.54 7.31 7.95
C VAL A 178 18.03 5.88 8.23
N GLN A 179 16.72 5.70 8.21
CA GLN A 179 16.05 4.43 8.49
C GLN A 179 14.81 4.28 7.61
N TYR A 180 14.36 3.06 7.44
CA TYR A 180 13.09 2.72 6.80
C TYR A 180 12.27 1.87 7.75
N VAL A 181 10.95 2.02 7.71
CA VAL A 181 10.00 1.11 8.35
C VAL A 181 9.28 0.33 7.26
N HIS A 182 9.08 -0.95 7.52
CA HIS A 182 8.29 -1.87 6.71
C HIS A 182 7.10 -2.37 7.53
N TYR A 183 5.91 -2.05 7.07
CA TYR A 183 4.67 -2.60 7.58
C TYR A 183 4.18 -3.72 6.65
N CYS A 184 3.84 -4.86 7.22
CA CYS A 184 3.11 -5.92 6.57
C CYS A 184 1.67 -5.91 7.09
N VAL A 185 0.73 -5.62 6.20
CA VAL A 185 -0.70 -5.50 6.49
C VAL A 185 -1.44 -6.66 5.83
N GLY A 186 -2.35 -7.30 6.55
CA GLY A 186 -3.17 -8.40 6.03
C GLY A 186 -4.54 -8.44 6.71
N TRP A 187 -5.43 -9.26 6.16
CA TRP A 187 -6.74 -9.53 6.76
C TRP A 187 -6.59 -10.42 8.00
N VAL A 188 -7.22 -10.02 9.10
CA VAL A 188 -7.31 -10.76 10.38
C VAL A 188 -8.74 -10.93 10.85
#